data_AF-A0A962N0L7-F1
#
_entry.id   AF-A0A962N0L7-F1
#
_cell.length_a   1.000
_cell.length_b   1.000
_cell.length_c   1.000
_cell.angle_alpha   90.00
_cell.angle_beta   90.00
_cell.angle_gamma   90.00
#
_symmetry.space_group_name_H-M   'P 1'
#
loop_
_entity.id
_entity.type
_entity.pdbx_description
1 polymer ?
#
loop_
_entity_poly.entity_id
_entity_poly.type
_entity_poly.pdbx_seq_one_letter_code
_entity_poly.pdbx_strand_id
1 'polypeptide(L)' 'AIAHQAEHIQGYYVLTLSIPWNSLHARPRIGHRLGLDVHINDDDDGGDREGKLVWHDRSDTAYRNPSALGEVVLAE' A
#
# COMPACT_ATOMS: atom_id res chain seq x y z
N ALA A 1 -10.97 -5.93 11.82
CA ALA A 1 -10.77 -6.32 10.40
C ALA A 1 -10.11 -5.14 9.68
N ILE A 2 -9.42 -5.40 8.58
CA ILE A 2 -8.98 -4.32 7.68
C ILE A 2 -10.24 -3.65 7.14
N ALA A 3 -10.29 -2.32 7.21
CA ALA A 3 -11.38 -1.52 6.68
C ALA A 3 -10.87 -0.71 5.48
N HIS A 4 -11.72 -0.55 4.47
CA HIS A 4 -11.44 0.31 3.33
C HIS A 4 -12.71 1.02 2.87
N GLN A 5 -12.54 2.17 2.24
CA GLN A 5 -13.58 2.90 1.54
C GLN A 5 -12.98 3.49 0.27
N ALA A 6 -13.67 3.29 -0.86
CA ALA A 6 -13.37 3.96 -2.12
C ALA A 6 -14.45 5.01 -2.39
N GLU A 7 -14.04 6.25 -2.59
CA GLU A 7 -14.90 7.33 -3.07
C GLU A 7 -14.53 7.64 -4.52
N HIS A 8 -15.50 7.59 -5.43
CA HIS A 8 -15.28 7.93 -6.84
C HIS A 8 -15.58 9.42 -7.07
N ILE A 9 -14.63 10.13 -7.67
CA ILE A 9 -14.70 11.57 -7.91
C ILE A 9 -14.28 11.83 -9.35
N GLN A 10 -15.25 12.07 -10.23
CA GLN A 10 -15.05 12.53 -11.62
C GLN A 10 -13.88 11.83 -12.36
N GLY A 11 -13.92 10.50 -12.48
CA GLY A 11 -12.88 9.73 -13.19
C GLY A 11 -11.67 9.34 -12.34
N TYR A 12 -11.63 9.74 -11.07
CA TYR A 12 -10.64 9.31 -10.09
C TYR A 12 -11.31 8.55 -8.95
N TYR A 13 -10.50 7.94 -8.10
CA TYR A 13 -10.95 7.42 -6.81
C TYR A 13 -10.00 7.84 -5.69
N VAL A 14 -10.55 7.99 -4.49
CA VAL A 14 -9.80 8.12 -3.25
C VAL A 14 -10.03 6.86 -2.44
N LEU A 15 -8.94 6.12 -2.18
CA LEU A 15 -8.96 4.94 -1.33
C LEU A 15 -8.47 5.29 0.08
N THR A 16 -9.35 5.14 1.07
CA THR A 16 -8.99 5.23 2.49
C THR A 16 -8.90 3.82 3.06
N LEU A 17 -7.79 3.50 3.73
CA LEU A 17 -7.54 2.19 4.33
C LEU A 17 -7.23 2.34 5.83
N SER A 18 -7.76 1.43 6.64
CA SER A 18 -7.40 1.29 8.04
C SER A 18 -7.02 -0.17 8.33
N ILE A 19 -5.76 -0.37 8.72
CA ILE A 19 -5.19 -1.67 9.05
C ILE A 19 -4.97 -1.72 10.57
N PRO A 20 -5.71 -2.56 11.31
CA PRO A 20 -5.50 -2.71 12.74
C PRO A 20 -4.10 -3.24 13.05
N TRP A 21 -3.42 -2.68 14.05
CA TRP A 21 -2.09 -3.13 14.49
C TRP A 21 -2.02 -4.61 14.85
N ASN A 22 -3.09 -5.16 15.43
CA ASN A 22 -3.20 -6.58 15.74
C ASN A 22 -3.18 -7.46 14.49
N SER A 23 -3.65 -6.97 13.34
CA SER A 23 -3.55 -7.68 12.05
C SER A 23 -2.13 -7.73 11.51
N LEU A 24 -1.26 -6.82 11.95
CA LEU A 24 0.16 -6.80 11.63
C LEU A 24 1.02 -7.53 12.68
N HIS A 25 0.39 -8.09 13.73
CA HIS A 25 1.08 -8.65 14.88
C HIS A 25 2.12 -7.69 15.51
N ALA A 26 1.86 -6.38 15.42
CA ALA A 26 2.75 -5.33 15.86
C ALA A 26 2.10 -4.47 16.95
N ARG A 27 2.93 -3.87 17.81
CA ARG A 27 2.51 -2.80 18.73
C ARG A 27 3.12 -1.48 18.26
N PRO A 28 2.31 -0.44 17.97
CA PRO A 28 2.85 0.84 17.52
C PRO A 28 3.59 1.53 18.65
N ARG A 29 4.65 2.25 18.28
CA ARG A 29 5.39 3.16 19.16
C ARG A 29 6.03 4.24 18.30
N ILE A 30 6.29 5.40 18.88
CA ILE A 30 7.06 6.46 18.23
C ILE A 30 8.44 5.89 17.83
N GLY A 31 8.89 6.22 16.62
CA GLY A 31 10.14 5.73 16.05
C GLY A 31 10.11 4.28 15.55
N HIS A 32 8.95 3.61 15.55
CA HIS A 32 8.85 2.26 14.97
C HIS A 32 9.10 2.32 13.46
N ARG A 33 10.07 1.55 13.00
CA ARG A 33 10.40 1.34 11.58
C ARG A 33 9.58 0.18 11.02
N LEU A 34 8.91 0.40 9.89
CA LEU A 34 8.09 -0.60 9.20
C LEU A 34 8.45 -0.61 7.71
N GLY A 35 8.30 -1.76 7.08
CA GLY A 35 8.28 -1.84 5.61
C GLY A 35 6.89 -1.47 5.10
N LEU A 36 6.82 -0.53 4.15
CA LEU A 36 5.60 -0.15 3.45
C LEU A 36 5.89 -0.01 1.95
N ASP A 37 4.92 -0.35 1.12
CA ASP A 37 4.88 0.10 -0.26
C ASP A 37 3.43 0.28 -0.71
N VAL A 38 3.19 1.26 -1.58
CA VAL A 38 1.86 1.56 -2.13
C VAL A 38 1.94 1.40 -3.64
N HIS A 39 1.14 0.47 -4.18
CA HIS A 39 1.14 0.12 -5.60
C HIS A 39 -0.21 0.49 -6.20
N ILE A 40 -0.18 1.18 -7.33
CA ILE A 40 -1.35 1.49 -8.16
C ILE A 40 -1.21 0.64 -9.42
N ASN A 41 -2.20 -0.21 -9.68
CA ASN A 41 -2.28 -0.99 -10.90
C ASN A 41 -3.42 -0.41 -11.75
N ASP A 42 -3.19 -0.34 -13.06
CA ASP A 42 -4.15 0.14 -14.05
C ASP A 42 -4.57 -1.03 -14.93
N ASP A 43 -5.89 -1.17 -15.08
CA ASP A 43 -6.59 -2.09 -15.99
C ASP A 43 -7.95 -1.47 -16.32
N ASP A 44 -8.08 -0.94 -17.54
CA ASP A 44 -9.26 -0.22 -18.03
C ASP A 44 -10.08 -1.01 -19.09
N ASP A 45 -9.56 -2.14 -19.56
CA ASP A 45 -10.20 -2.98 -20.58
C ASP A 45 -10.63 -4.38 -20.10
N GLY A 46 -10.33 -4.72 -18.84
CA GLY A 46 -10.69 -5.98 -18.18
C GLY A 46 -9.79 -7.15 -18.54
N GLY A 47 -8.55 -6.85 -18.96
CA GLY A 47 -7.54 -7.78 -19.44
C GLY A 47 -6.42 -8.05 -18.44
N ASP A 48 -5.19 -7.90 -18.90
CA ASP A 48 -4.00 -7.93 -18.04
C ASP A 48 -3.83 -6.56 -17.38
N ARG A 49 -2.70 -6.31 -16.71
CA ARG A 49 -2.37 -4.99 -16.16
C ARG A 49 -1.60 -4.17 -17.19
N GLU A 50 -2.12 -3.03 -17.61
CA GLU A 50 -1.50 -2.13 -18.59
C GLU A 50 -0.49 -1.19 -17.94
N GLY A 51 -0.74 -0.79 -16.69
CA GLY A 51 0.04 0.22 -15.99
C GLY A 51 0.35 -0.14 -14.54
N LYS A 52 1.51 0.29 -14.07
CA LYS A 52 1.89 0.19 -12.65
C LYS A 52 2.67 1.41 -12.18
N LEU A 53 2.21 2.01 -11.09
CA LEU A 53 2.97 2.98 -10.30
C LEU A 53 3.23 2.42 -8.90
N VAL A 54 4.41 2.70 -8.37
CA VAL A 54 4.89 2.19 -7.08
C VAL A 54 5.54 3.33 -6.30
N TRP A 55 5.39 3.32 -4.98
CA TRP A 55 6.04 4.32 -4.13
C TRP A 55 7.55 4.06 -4.01
N HIS A 56 7.95 2.81 -3.73
CA HIS A 56 9.35 2.47 -3.46
C HIS A 56 9.94 1.41 -4.41
N ASP A 57 9.32 0.23 -4.52
CA ASP A 57 9.93 -0.91 -5.20
C ASP A 57 9.86 -0.79 -6.74
N ARG A 58 10.96 -0.32 -7.34
CA ARG A 58 11.12 -0.24 -8.80
C ARG A 58 11.41 -1.58 -9.48
N SER A 59 11.61 -2.67 -8.73
CA SER A 59 11.95 -3.99 -9.27
C SER A 59 10.74 -4.88 -9.55
N ASP A 60 9.54 -4.46 -9.11
CA ASP A 60 8.30 -5.25 -9.15
C ASP A 60 8.44 -6.62 -8.46
N THR A 61 9.02 -6.64 -7.26
CA THR A 61 9.20 -7.86 -6.45
C THR A 61 8.61 -7.78 -5.03
N ALA A 62 8.17 -6.60 -4.57
CA ALA A 62 7.64 -6.37 -3.23
C ALA A 62 6.40 -7.22 -2.89
N TYR A 63 5.67 -7.71 -3.90
CA TYR A 63 4.55 -8.65 -3.69
C TYR A 63 4.97 -9.99 -3.08
N ARG A 64 6.25 -10.37 -3.19
CA ARG A 64 6.80 -11.62 -2.63
C ARG A 64 8.09 -11.43 -1.83
N ASN A 65 8.72 -10.27 -1.91
CA ASN A 65 9.99 -9.97 -1.26
C ASN A 65 9.87 -8.75 -0.35
N PRO A 66 9.64 -8.94 0.96
CA PRO A 66 9.55 -7.84 1.91
C PRO A 66 10.79 -6.94 2.00
N SER A 67 11.97 -7.41 1.55
CA SER A 67 13.18 -6.56 1.55
C SER A 67 13.15 -5.45 0.48
N ALA A 68 12.22 -5.52 -0.47
CA ALA A 68 12.02 -4.48 -1.48
C ALA A 68 11.11 -3.32 -0.98
N LEU A 69 10.41 -3.51 0.14
CA LEU A 69 9.55 -2.47 0.73
C LEU A 69 10.39 -1.25 1.16
N GLY A 70 9.79 -0.06 1.06
CA GLY A 70 10.39 1.16 1.58
C GLY A 70 10.30 1.21 3.10
N GLU A 71 11.29 1.84 3.74
CA GLU A 71 11.23 2.09 5.18
C GLU A 71 10.33 3.30 5.47
N VAL A 72 9.37 3.13 6.37
CA VAL A 72 8.61 4.22 6.99
C VAL A 72 8.86 4.24 8.49
N VAL A 73 8.83 5.43 9.07
CA VAL A 73 8.97 5.65 10.52
C VAL A 73 7.67 6.23 11.05
N LEU A 74 7.11 5.61 12.08
CA LEU A 74 5.98 6.18 12.81
C LEU A 74 6.48 7.37 13.65
N ALA A 75 6.09 8.57 13.23
CA ALA A 75 6.39 9.83 13.91
C ALA A 75 5.28 10.23 14.90
N GLU A 76 5.51 11.30 15.65
CA GLU A 76 4.51 11.96 16.52
C GLU A 76 3.42 12.69 15.73
#